data_AF-A0A3D1BGZ5-F1
#
_entry.id   AF-A0A3D1BGZ5-F1
#
_cell.length_a   1.000
_cell.length_b   1.000
_cell.length_c   1.000
_cell.angle_alpha   90.00
_cell.angle_beta   90.00
_cell.angle_gamma   90.00
#
_symmetry.space_group_name_H-M   'P 1'
#
loop_
_entity.id
_entity.type
_entity.pdbx_description
1 polymer ?
#
loop_
_entity_poly.entity_id
_entity_poly.type
_entity_poly.pdbx_seq_one_letter_code
_entity_poly.pdbx_strand_id
1 'polypeptide(L)'
;MGLVAMLFLAGLPTAHAQWLEWALQTDSRLELSSVAQSDDEEKDMWPADLNKDGWTDVIVVRKEPFSAATEPAKSDLLLINHEGTLVDMTAELAPEFLTNVSFARDVYTVDVDGDTWDDVVIINTFNQQPMLYMNLGVGEDGTWLGLADESAERFPELTSDQPLMCAVWAGDLTGNGAQDLYFVNYRVNSGGGTAKDFLLINDGTGHFTDEGEARVGELLHSAFGTAGQIHDMDGDGDLDIVKNTTLYNVAPWNSRGVLVLFNDGEGHFSNWQNLVPNASPYMFEVADFNGDSLLDLYVVDDGSDKLLTATEHVADTELGFTTVNLGFPSSNGFGGNVHAADLDLDGDLDVVVSDVDVDIPPCNSGRRMAIYENVDGMLSDPYGTTTFDWVTNSYDVALLDINNDGLVDILSGKCAGYDVIMSDNCALASSSADYDLDGVPDACDVCPNNPDPDCEVQGSYPTVSTDHSMARQWNDMLLESIRADFARPTVHARNLWHSSMLMWDVWAVMDSAACPAFLGQDLGGFVAA
;
A
#
# COMPACT_ATOMS: atom_id res chain seq x y z
N MET A 1 -68.14 -22.33 -26.29
CA MET A 1 -66.74 -22.75 -26.13
C MET A 1 -65.90 -21.48 -26.14
N GLY A 2 -65.56 -20.97 -24.96
CA GLY A 2 -64.81 -19.72 -24.80
C GLY A 2 -63.31 -20.00 -24.86
N LEU A 3 -62.61 -19.22 -25.69
CA LEU A 3 -61.15 -19.23 -25.77
C LEU A 3 -60.59 -18.45 -24.57
N VAL A 4 -59.76 -19.11 -23.77
CA VAL A 4 -58.94 -18.47 -22.73
C VAL A 4 -57.67 -17.96 -23.40
N ALA A 5 -57.43 -16.66 -23.34
CA ALA A 5 -56.15 -16.06 -23.70
C ALA A 5 -55.19 -16.17 -22.51
N MET A 6 -54.11 -16.94 -22.65
CA MET A 6 -52.98 -16.93 -21.71
C MET A 6 -52.10 -15.73 -22.03
N LEU A 7 -52.00 -14.82 -21.06
CA LEU A 7 -51.05 -13.71 -21.06
C LEU A 7 -49.70 -14.27 -20.58
N PHE A 8 -48.69 -14.30 -21.46
CA PHE A 8 -47.31 -14.53 -21.05
C PHE A 8 -46.75 -13.22 -20.49
N LEU A 9 -46.52 -13.15 -19.18
CA LEU A 9 -45.61 -12.15 -18.62
C LEU A 9 -44.19 -12.62 -18.93
N ALA A 10 -43.50 -11.91 -19.84
CA ALA A 10 -42.06 -11.97 -19.91
C ALA A 10 -41.49 -11.29 -18.66
N GLY A 11 -40.66 -12.00 -17.90
CA GLY A 11 -39.90 -11.41 -16.80
C GLY A 11 -38.98 -10.33 -17.34
N LEU A 12 -39.01 -9.15 -16.74
CA LEU A 12 -37.98 -8.13 -16.95
C LEU A 12 -36.65 -8.70 -16.42
N PRO A 13 -35.52 -8.50 -17.12
CA PRO A 13 -34.23 -8.82 -16.55
C PRO A 13 -34.06 -7.95 -15.30
N THR A 14 -33.75 -8.58 -14.17
CA THR A 14 -33.23 -7.87 -13.01
C THR A 14 -31.86 -7.33 -13.40
N ALA A 15 -31.78 -6.04 -13.73
CA ALA A 15 -30.51 -5.33 -13.66
C ALA A 15 -30.07 -5.43 -12.20
N HIS A 16 -29.00 -6.17 -11.93
CA HIS A 16 -28.31 -6.04 -10.66
C HIS A 16 -27.79 -4.59 -10.62
N ALA A 17 -28.15 -3.86 -9.58
CA ALA A 17 -27.58 -2.55 -9.35
C ALA A 17 -26.08 -2.77 -9.09
N GLN A 18 -25.26 -1.95 -9.73
CA GLN A 18 -23.84 -1.82 -9.39
C GLN A 18 -23.76 -1.40 -7.92
N TRP A 19 -22.86 -1.98 -7.12
CA TRP A 19 -22.60 -1.51 -5.74
C TRP A 19 -21.91 -0.15 -5.83
N LEU A 20 -20.62 -0.12 -6.10
CA LEU A 20 -19.89 1.12 -6.40
C LEU A 20 -20.10 1.56 -7.86
N GLU A 21 -20.58 2.77 -8.08
CA GLU A 21 -20.55 3.54 -9.32
C GLU A 21 -19.12 3.94 -9.68
N TRP A 22 -18.75 3.65 -10.93
CA TRP A 22 -17.40 3.86 -11.45
C TRP A 22 -17.49 4.61 -12.78
N ALA A 23 -16.64 5.61 -12.96
CA ALA A 23 -16.58 6.42 -14.17
C ALA A 23 -15.19 6.36 -14.81
N LEU A 24 -15.12 5.90 -16.05
CA LEU A 24 -13.87 5.94 -16.82
C LEU A 24 -13.55 7.39 -17.23
N GLN A 25 -12.43 7.92 -16.76
CA GLN A 25 -11.99 9.31 -16.98
C GLN A 25 -10.55 9.42 -17.52
N THR A 26 -10.01 8.35 -18.10
CA THR A 26 -8.64 8.28 -18.65
C THR A 26 -8.28 9.50 -19.51
N ASP A 27 -9.10 9.84 -20.50
CA ASP A 27 -8.82 10.93 -21.45
C ASP A 27 -8.70 12.33 -20.81
N SER A 28 -9.28 12.52 -19.63
CA SER A 28 -9.28 13.80 -18.91
C SER A 28 -8.35 13.84 -17.70
N ARG A 29 -7.88 12.68 -17.23
CA ARG A 29 -7.10 12.55 -15.98
C ARG A 29 -5.76 11.86 -16.14
N LEU A 30 -5.37 11.48 -17.36
CA LEU A 30 -4.07 10.87 -17.64
C LEU A 30 -3.41 11.50 -18.86
N GLU A 31 -2.25 12.12 -18.65
CA GLU A 31 -1.44 12.71 -19.71
C GLU A 31 -0.09 12.00 -19.87
N LEU A 32 0.04 11.18 -20.92
CA LEU A 32 1.25 10.40 -21.19
C LEU A 32 2.11 11.05 -22.27
N SER A 33 3.39 11.28 -21.98
CA SER A 33 4.30 12.07 -22.84
C SER A 33 5.39 11.22 -23.51
N SER A 34 5.81 10.11 -22.90
CA SER A 34 7.07 9.46 -23.26
C SER A 34 6.99 7.98 -23.65
N VAL A 35 6.15 7.13 -23.03
CA VAL A 35 6.27 5.66 -23.23
C VAL A 35 4.97 4.85 -23.46
N ALA A 36 3.78 5.45 -23.42
CA ALA A 36 2.58 4.66 -23.10
C ALA A 36 1.28 4.90 -23.91
N GLN A 37 1.30 5.57 -25.07
CA GLN A 37 0.06 5.74 -25.86
C GLN A 37 -0.48 4.42 -26.49
N SER A 38 0.33 3.34 -26.47
CA SER A 38 -0.08 1.96 -26.74
C SER A 38 0.88 1.00 -26.01
N ASP A 39 0.73 0.92 -24.70
CA ASP A 39 1.62 0.16 -23.81
C ASP A 39 1.13 -1.28 -23.64
N ASP A 40 1.70 -2.22 -24.39
CA ASP A 40 1.35 -3.64 -24.31
C ASP A 40 2.18 -4.42 -23.27
N GLU A 41 3.01 -3.73 -22.48
CA GLU A 41 3.88 -4.34 -21.49
C GLU A 41 3.11 -4.72 -20.21
N GLU A 42 3.63 -5.67 -19.44
CA GLU A 42 3.16 -5.94 -18.09
C GLU A 42 3.58 -4.82 -17.15
N LYS A 43 2.72 -4.50 -16.19
CA LYS A 43 2.80 -3.32 -15.35
C LYS A 43 2.62 -3.74 -13.90
N ASP A 44 3.44 -3.15 -13.06
CA ASP A 44 3.22 -3.08 -11.61
C ASP A 44 3.30 -1.61 -11.20
N MET A 45 2.59 -1.21 -10.16
CA MET A 45 2.48 0.19 -9.78
C MET A 45 2.36 0.41 -8.28
N TRP A 46 2.94 1.52 -7.84
CA TRP A 46 2.90 1.92 -6.43
C TRP A 46 2.47 3.38 -6.30
N PRO A 47 1.35 3.66 -5.60
CA PRO A 47 0.93 5.02 -5.28
C PRO A 47 1.69 5.58 -4.07
N ALA A 48 2.20 6.81 -4.16
CA ALA A 48 2.87 7.51 -3.05
C ALA A 48 2.90 9.02 -3.29
N ASP A 49 2.80 9.85 -2.24
CA ASP A 49 3.02 11.30 -2.33
C ASP A 49 4.53 11.60 -2.25
N LEU A 50 5.23 11.42 -3.39
CA LEU A 50 6.69 11.50 -3.46
C LEU A 50 7.22 12.93 -3.29
N ASN A 51 6.41 13.91 -3.65
CA ASN A 51 6.78 15.32 -3.66
C ASN A 51 6.24 16.10 -2.42
N LYS A 52 5.41 15.44 -1.60
CA LYS A 52 4.77 15.96 -0.37
C LYS A 52 3.87 17.18 -0.60
N ASP A 53 3.19 17.23 -1.74
CA ASP A 53 2.23 18.30 -2.06
C ASP A 53 0.78 17.97 -1.65
N GLY A 54 0.55 16.76 -1.10
CA GLY A 54 -0.75 16.27 -0.67
C GLY A 54 -1.56 15.63 -1.79
N TRP A 55 -0.99 15.41 -2.97
CA TRP A 55 -1.58 14.64 -4.05
C TRP A 55 -0.78 13.36 -4.26
N THR A 56 -1.46 12.22 -4.28
CA THR A 56 -0.78 10.93 -4.48
C THR A 56 -0.29 10.80 -5.92
N ASP A 57 1.02 10.60 -6.07
CA ASP A 57 1.70 10.29 -7.34
C ASP A 57 1.71 8.76 -7.58
N VAL A 58 2.15 8.33 -8.76
CA VAL A 58 2.27 6.89 -9.08
C VAL A 58 3.56 6.59 -9.83
N ILE A 59 4.31 5.59 -9.36
CA ILE A 59 5.34 4.93 -10.15
C ILE A 59 4.72 3.75 -10.89
N VAL A 60 5.02 3.60 -12.18
CA VAL A 60 4.68 2.40 -12.94
C VAL A 60 5.95 1.77 -13.49
N VAL A 61 6.16 0.51 -13.17
CA VAL A 61 7.28 -0.27 -13.68
C VAL A 61 6.83 -1.32 -14.70
N ARG A 62 7.73 -1.68 -15.62
CA ARG A 62 7.33 -2.43 -16.82
C ARG A 62 8.25 -3.57 -17.20
N LYS A 63 7.66 -4.64 -17.74
CA LYS A 63 8.41 -5.71 -18.45
C LYS A 63 7.61 -6.37 -19.56
N GLU A 64 8.29 -7.17 -20.37
CA GLU A 64 7.58 -8.04 -21.32
C GLU A 64 6.60 -8.96 -20.56
N PRO A 65 5.34 -9.06 -21.01
CA PRO A 65 4.32 -9.88 -20.37
C PRO A 65 4.66 -11.37 -20.24
N PHE A 66 3.98 -12.03 -19.29
CA PHE A 66 3.99 -13.49 -19.14
C PHE A 66 5.34 -14.05 -18.72
N SER A 67 6.12 -13.22 -18.03
CA SER A 67 7.51 -13.52 -17.66
C SER A 67 8.33 -14.03 -18.85
N ALA A 68 8.03 -13.53 -20.06
CA ALA A 68 8.82 -13.78 -21.24
C ALA A 68 10.10 -12.94 -21.17
N ALA A 69 11.25 -13.57 -21.42
CA ALA A 69 12.56 -12.92 -21.45
C ALA A 69 13.06 -12.81 -22.91
N THR A 70 12.17 -12.50 -23.83
CA THR A 70 12.44 -12.50 -25.28
C THR A 70 12.64 -11.11 -25.86
N GLU A 71 12.13 -10.08 -25.20
CA GLU A 71 12.31 -8.68 -25.53
C GLU A 71 13.32 -8.01 -24.57
N PRO A 72 13.90 -6.85 -24.96
CA PRO A 72 14.71 -6.05 -24.07
C PRO A 72 13.91 -5.51 -22.88
N ALA A 73 14.63 -5.16 -21.80
CA ALA A 73 14.13 -4.40 -20.67
C ALA A 73 13.41 -3.10 -21.10
N LYS A 74 12.47 -2.63 -20.28
CA LYS A 74 11.59 -1.49 -20.57
C LYS A 74 11.95 -0.30 -19.68
N SER A 75 11.55 0.89 -20.08
CA SER A 75 11.63 2.07 -19.22
C SER A 75 10.42 2.12 -18.29
N ASP A 76 10.61 2.74 -17.14
CA ASP A 76 9.59 2.96 -16.13
C ASP A 76 8.95 4.35 -16.29
N LEU A 77 7.88 4.62 -15.54
CA LEU A 77 7.11 5.86 -15.59
C LEU A 77 6.98 6.47 -14.19
N LEU A 78 7.07 7.79 -14.13
CA LEU A 78 6.70 8.60 -12.99
C LEU A 78 5.52 9.50 -13.38
N LEU A 79 4.35 9.23 -12.81
CA LEU A 79 3.14 10.00 -12.98
C LEU A 79 2.96 10.90 -11.77
N ILE A 80 3.08 12.22 -11.96
CA ILE A 80 2.84 13.20 -10.91
C ILE A 80 1.41 13.69 -10.97
N ASN A 81 0.74 13.76 -9.83
CA ASN A 81 -0.63 14.21 -9.76
C ASN A 81 -0.70 15.74 -9.70
N HIS A 82 -1.19 16.35 -10.77
CA HIS A 82 -1.43 17.77 -10.86
C HIS A 82 -2.90 18.08 -10.61
N GLU A 83 -3.28 18.09 -9.34
CA GLU A 83 -4.62 18.47 -8.86
C GLU A 83 -5.75 17.67 -9.55
N GLY A 84 -5.62 16.34 -9.58
CA GLY A 84 -6.62 15.45 -10.18
C GLY A 84 -6.25 14.89 -11.55
N THR A 85 -5.06 15.19 -12.06
CA THR A 85 -4.58 14.69 -13.36
C THR A 85 -3.20 14.08 -13.19
N LEU A 86 -3.08 12.79 -13.48
CA LEU A 86 -1.80 12.08 -13.50
C LEU A 86 -1.03 12.44 -14.78
N VAL A 87 0.12 13.09 -14.63
CA VAL A 87 0.95 13.59 -15.73
C VAL A 87 2.29 12.91 -15.75
N ASP A 88 2.67 12.34 -16.90
CA ASP A 88 3.99 11.73 -17.13
C ASP A 88 5.09 12.80 -17.10
N MET A 89 5.77 12.85 -15.95
CA MET A 89 6.90 13.74 -15.66
C MET A 89 8.25 12.99 -15.65
N THR A 90 8.28 11.75 -16.15
CA THR A 90 9.45 10.87 -16.11
C THR A 90 10.71 11.55 -16.66
N ALA A 91 10.62 12.20 -17.82
CA ALA A 91 11.79 12.83 -18.45
C ALA A 91 12.36 14.02 -17.67
N GLU A 92 11.55 14.65 -16.81
CA GLU A 92 11.93 15.84 -16.04
C GLU A 92 12.40 15.46 -14.63
N LEU A 93 11.68 14.57 -13.95
CA LEU A 93 11.86 14.28 -12.53
C LEU A 93 12.47 12.90 -12.26
N ALA A 94 12.48 11.98 -13.22
CA ALA A 94 13.13 10.67 -13.08
C ALA A 94 13.80 10.24 -14.41
N PRO A 95 14.71 11.06 -14.99
CA PRO A 95 15.25 10.80 -16.32
C PRO A 95 15.98 9.45 -16.43
N GLU A 96 16.46 8.93 -15.29
CA GLU A 96 17.14 7.64 -15.21
C GLU A 96 16.19 6.43 -15.32
N PHE A 97 14.88 6.59 -15.11
CA PHE A 97 13.89 5.56 -15.48
C PHE A 97 13.86 5.30 -17.00
N LEU A 98 14.24 6.30 -17.81
CA LEU A 98 14.32 6.15 -19.26
C LEU A 98 15.65 5.54 -19.72
N THR A 99 16.75 5.80 -19.01
CA THR A 99 18.08 5.33 -19.41
C THR A 99 18.44 3.98 -18.82
N ASN A 100 17.95 3.68 -17.61
CA ASN A 100 18.27 2.47 -16.86
C ASN A 100 17.12 1.48 -16.97
N VAL A 101 16.87 1.00 -18.20
CA VAL A 101 15.77 0.08 -18.48
C VAL A 101 15.83 -1.17 -17.59
N SER A 102 14.66 -1.61 -17.14
CA SER A 102 14.45 -2.62 -16.13
C SER A 102 13.65 -3.82 -16.69
N PHE A 103 13.86 -5.01 -16.12
CA PHE A 103 12.94 -6.13 -16.21
C PHE A 103 12.08 -6.14 -14.95
N ALA A 104 11.50 -4.99 -14.65
CA ALA A 104 10.86 -4.75 -13.38
C ALA A 104 9.62 -5.60 -13.23
N ARG A 105 9.50 -6.23 -12.07
CA ARG A 105 8.37 -7.09 -11.74
C ARG A 105 7.49 -6.50 -10.64
N ASP A 106 8.04 -5.60 -9.83
CA ASP A 106 7.34 -4.93 -8.74
C ASP A 106 8.12 -3.65 -8.35
N VAL A 107 7.49 -2.76 -7.60
CA VAL A 107 8.04 -1.50 -7.10
C VAL A 107 7.46 -1.18 -5.72
N TYR A 108 8.31 -0.65 -4.83
CA TYR A 108 7.89 -0.26 -3.48
C TYR A 108 8.56 1.06 -3.08
N THR A 109 7.83 1.91 -2.36
CA THR A 109 8.35 3.19 -1.86
C THR A 109 8.57 3.16 -0.37
N VAL A 110 9.74 3.62 0.08
CA VAL A 110 10.11 3.64 1.50
C VAL A 110 11.27 4.60 1.76
N ASP A 111 11.20 5.38 2.84
CA ASP A 111 12.34 6.16 3.35
C ASP A 111 13.45 5.23 3.88
N VAL A 112 14.55 5.09 3.12
CA VAL A 112 15.66 4.19 3.50
C VAL A 112 16.78 4.89 4.24
N ASP A 113 16.86 6.23 4.26
CA ASP A 113 17.96 6.95 4.90
C ASP A 113 17.54 7.91 6.03
N GLY A 114 16.26 7.90 6.37
CA GLY A 114 15.68 8.62 7.50
C GLY A 114 15.53 10.12 7.26
N ASP A 115 15.57 10.56 5.99
CA ASP A 115 15.42 11.96 5.62
C ASP A 115 13.94 12.38 5.47
N THR A 116 13.02 11.44 5.71
CA THR A 116 11.56 11.50 5.60
C THR A 116 11.00 11.44 4.19
N TRP A 117 11.82 11.44 3.14
CA TRP A 117 11.34 11.30 1.77
C TRP A 117 11.34 9.83 1.38
N ASP A 118 10.23 9.36 0.84
CA ASP A 118 10.17 7.97 0.38
C ASP A 118 11.01 7.80 -0.90
N ASP A 119 11.90 6.81 -0.86
CA ASP A 119 12.75 6.38 -1.96
C ASP A 119 12.08 5.24 -2.73
N VAL A 120 12.50 5.00 -3.97
CA VAL A 120 11.87 4.00 -4.85
C VAL A 120 12.77 2.78 -5.03
N VAL A 121 12.29 1.62 -4.60
CA VAL A 121 12.93 0.32 -4.82
C VAL A 121 12.24 -0.37 -6.00
N ILE A 122 12.98 -0.62 -7.08
CA ILE A 122 12.49 -1.38 -8.23
C ILE A 122 13.15 -2.76 -8.21
N ILE A 123 12.32 -3.81 -8.19
CA ILE A 123 12.83 -5.18 -8.23
C ILE A 123 12.72 -5.76 -9.63
N ASN A 124 13.80 -6.44 -10.00
CA ASN A 124 13.98 -6.96 -11.34
C ASN A 124 13.99 -8.49 -11.35
N THR A 125 13.60 -9.04 -12.51
CA THR A 125 13.83 -10.44 -12.83
C THR A 125 14.94 -10.60 -13.89
N PHE A 126 15.12 -11.83 -14.38
CA PHE A 126 16.08 -12.22 -15.42
C PHE A 126 17.55 -11.90 -15.08
N ASN A 127 17.93 -12.06 -13.81
CA ASN A 127 19.28 -11.86 -13.28
C ASN A 127 19.77 -10.41 -13.40
N GLN A 128 18.85 -9.44 -13.49
CA GLN A 128 19.16 -8.03 -13.26
C GLN A 128 19.07 -7.73 -11.76
N GLN A 129 20.02 -6.94 -11.26
CA GLN A 129 20.08 -6.52 -9.86
C GLN A 129 18.89 -5.60 -9.52
N PRO A 130 18.44 -5.52 -8.25
CA PRO A 130 17.44 -4.54 -7.86
C PRO A 130 18.02 -3.12 -7.99
N MET A 131 17.13 -2.14 -8.07
CA MET A 131 17.50 -0.74 -8.25
C MET A 131 16.89 0.11 -7.13
N LEU A 132 17.66 1.09 -6.65
CA LEU A 132 17.27 2.04 -5.62
C LEU A 132 17.43 3.45 -6.18
N TYR A 133 16.31 4.16 -6.26
CA TYR A 133 16.27 5.55 -6.65
C TYR A 133 15.97 6.41 -5.43
N MET A 134 16.93 7.25 -5.05
CA MET A 134 16.78 8.14 -3.91
C MET A 134 15.94 9.35 -4.29
N ASN A 135 15.07 9.74 -3.38
CA ASN A 135 14.33 10.97 -3.46
C ASN A 135 15.23 12.14 -3.06
N LEU A 136 15.45 13.08 -3.98
CA LEU A 136 16.39 14.17 -3.77
C LEU A 136 15.82 15.31 -2.91
N GLY A 137 14.57 15.17 -2.45
CA GLY A 137 13.86 16.18 -1.68
C GLY A 137 13.68 17.48 -2.47
N VAL A 138 13.77 18.61 -1.77
CA VAL A 138 13.56 19.94 -2.36
C VAL A 138 14.85 20.74 -2.48
N GLY A 139 14.98 21.48 -3.58
CA GLY A 139 16.06 22.42 -3.81
C GLY A 139 15.96 23.69 -2.95
N GLU A 140 16.95 24.57 -3.06
CA GLU A 140 16.97 25.86 -2.32
C GLU A 140 15.76 26.76 -2.62
N ASP A 141 15.12 26.59 -3.77
CA ASP A 141 13.93 27.34 -4.19
C ASP A 141 12.60 26.65 -3.81
N GLY A 142 12.66 25.50 -3.15
CA GLY A 142 11.50 24.70 -2.73
C GLY A 142 10.93 23.80 -3.82
N THR A 143 11.56 23.74 -5.00
CA THR A 143 11.14 22.81 -6.07
C THR A 143 11.60 21.40 -5.72
N TRP A 144 10.71 20.41 -5.86
CA TRP A 144 11.09 19.01 -5.74
C TRP A 144 12.07 18.62 -6.85
N LEU A 145 13.14 17.93 -6.47
CA LEU A 145 14.28 17.63 -7.35
C LEU A 145 14.13 16.31 -8.11
N GLY A 146 13.14 15.50 -7.75
CA GLY A 146 12.88 14.20 -8.37
C GLY A 146 13.72 13.07 -7.79
N LEU A 147 13.94 12.05 -8.60
CA LEU A 147 14.56 10.78 -8.24
C LEU A 147 15.89 10.57 -8.97
N ALA A 148 16.87 9.97 -8.29
CA ALA A 148 18.16 9.61 -8.88
C ALA A 148 18.61 8.21 -8.49
N ASP A 149 19.20 7.47 -9.43
CA ASP A 149 19.71 6.12 -9.21
C ASP A 149 20.98 6.14 -8.33
N GLU A 150 20.89 5.53 -7.14
CA GLU A 150 22.04 5.30 -6.26
C GLU A 150 22.27 3.81 -5.98
N SER A 151 21.70 2.93 -6.81
CA SER A 151 21.75 1.47 -6.65
C SER A 151 23.18 0.95 -6.44
N ALA A 152 24.13 1.42 -7.24
CA ALA A 152 25.51 0.94 -7.20
C ALA A 152 26.29 1.41 -5.96
N GLU A 153 25.83 2.47 -5.29
CA GLU A 153 26.43 2.98 -4.06
C GLU A 153 25.84 2.29 -2.83
N ARG A 154 24.53 2.00 -2.87
CA ARG A 154 23.74 1.62 -1.70
C ARG A 154 23.39 0.15 -1.62
N PHE A 155 23.23 -0.54 -2.76
CA PHE A 155 22.95 -1.98 -2.77
C PHE A 155 24.21 -2.83 -2.93
N PRO A 156 24.27 -3.99 -2.25
CA PRO A 156 25.29 -4.99 -2.51
C PRO A 156 25.00 -5.71 -3.82
N GLU A 157 26.03 -6.29 -4.44
CA GLU A 157 25.81 -7.23 -5.56
C GLU A 157 25.24 -8.55 -5.01
N LEU A 158 24.00 -8.87 -5.39
CA LEU A 158 23.33 -10.09 -4.98
C LEU A 158 23.93 -11.30 -5.69
N THR A 159 24.57 -12.17 -4.92
CA THR A 159 25.30 -13.35 -5.42
C THR A 159 24.95 -14.65 -4.69
N SER A 160 24.11 -14.58 -3.65
CA SER A 160 23.66 -15.72 -2.85
C SER A 160 22.71 -16.65 -3.63
N ASP A 161 21.98 -16.12 -4.62
CA ASP A 161 21.29 -16.84 -5.70
C ASP A 161 21.15 -15.92 -6.94
N GLN A 162 20.60 -16.45 -8.03
CA GLN A 162 20.24 -15.69 -9.22
C GLN A 162 19.05 -14.75 -8.90
N PRO A 163 19.16 -13.43 -9.13
CA PRO A 163 18.03 -12.50 -8.93
C PRO A 163 16.93 -12.74 -9.96
N LEU A 164 15.85 -13.37 -9.52
CA LEU A 164 14.61 -13.58 -10.24
C LEU A 164 13.49 -13.13 -9.29
N MET A 165 13.48 -11.86 -8.92
CA MET A 165 12.61 -11.39 -7.84
C MET A 165 11.19 -11.13 -8.37
N CYS A 166 10.21 -11.31 -7.51
CA CYS A 166 8.80 -11.04 -7.79
C CYS A 166 8.18 -9.96 -6.94
N ALA A 167 8.64 -9.83 -5.69
CA ALA A 167 8.06 -8.90 -4.75
C ALA A 167 9.13 -8.35 -3.83
N VAL A 168 8.88 -7.15 -3.32
CA VAL A 168 9.64 -6.49 -2.28
C VAL A 168 8.70 -6.02 -1.17
N TRP A 169 9.21 -6.03 0.06
CA TRP A 169 8.60 -5.26 1.13
C TRP A 169 9.69 -4.71 2.06
N ALA A 170 9.36 -3.65 2.79
CA ALA A 170 10.27 -3.03 3.74
C ALA A 170 9.74 -3.05 5.18
N GLY A 171 10.65 -3.14 6.14
CA GLY A 171 10.33 -3.06 7.57
C GLY A 171 11.58 -3.04 8.43
N ASP A 172 11.53 -2.45 9.62
CA ASP A 172 12.62 -2.50 10.59
C ASP A 172 12.67 -3.87 11.28
N LEU A 173 13.25 -4.86 10.58
CA LEU A 173 13.33 -6.23 11.05
C LEU A 173 14.36 -6.39 12.18
N THR A 174 15.33 -5.48 12.28
CA THR A 174 16.41 -5.55 13.28
C THR A 174 16.18 -4.69 14.53
N GLY A 175 15.11 -3.91 14.57
CA GLY A 175 14.80 -2.97 15.64
C GLY A 175 15.80 -1.80 15.74
N ASN A 176 16.48 -1.48 14.64
CA ASN A 176 17.54 -0.47 14.60
C ASN A 176 17.01 0.92 14.19
N GLY A 177 15.72 1.03 13.86
CA GLY A 177 15.04 2.24 13.40
C GLY A 177 15.17 2.52 11.91
N ALA A 178 15.74 1.59 11.13
CA ALA A 178 15.94 1.70 9.69
C ALA A 178 15.14 0.65 8.94
N GLN A 179 14.70 0.99 7.73
CA GLN A 179 13.91 0.08 6.90
C GLN A 179 14.83 -0.93 6.21
N ASP A 180 14.67 -2.21 6.54
CA ASP A 180 15.30 -3.35 5.87
C ASP A 180 14.45 -3.79 4.68
N LEU A 181 15.02 -4.51 3.71
CA LEU A 181 14.31 -4.96 2.50
C LEU A 181 14.30 -6.49 2.39
N TYR A 182 13.12 -7.06 2.16
CA TYR A 182 12.96 -8.48 1.86
C TYR A 182 12.50 -8.69 0.42
N PHE A 183 13.22 -9.52 -0.32
CA PHE A 183 12.91 -9.83 -1.71
C PHE A 183 12.52 -11.29 -1.88
N VAL A 184 11.32 -11.51 -2.42
CA VAL A 184 10.83 -12.86 -2.74
C VAL A 184 11.33 -13.27 -4.12
N ASN A 185 11.99 -14.42 -4.19
CA ASN A 185 12.65 -14.92 -5.39
C ASN A 185 11.91 -16.15 -5.94
N TYR A 186 12.07 -16.41 -7.24
CA TYR A 186 11.45 -17.58 -7.88
C TYR A 186 12.43 -18.40 -8.73
N ARG A 187 12.07 -19.67 -8.96
CA ARG A 187 12.80 -20.56 -9.87
C ARG A 187 11.87 -21.22 -10.87
N VAL A 188 12.00 -20.86 -12.15
CA VAL A 188 11.31 -21.57 -13.23
C VAL A 188 12.21 -22.66 -13.80
N ASN A 189 12.00 -23.89 -13.37
CA ASN A 189 12.53 -25.05 -14.07
C ASN A 189 11.51 -26.20 -14.11
N SER A 190 11.40 -26.86 -15.27
CA SER A 190 10.44 -27.95 -15.51
C SER A 190 10.67 -29.21 -14.67
N GLY A 191 11.73 -29.24 -13.86
CA GLY A 191 12.06 -30.32 -12.93
C GLY A 191 11.93 -29.96 -11.45
N GLY A 192 11.47 -28.75 -11.11
CA GLY A 192 11.46 -28.22 -9.75
C GLY A 192 12.85 -27.78 -9.26
N GLY A 193 12.88 -26.94 -8.23
CA GLY A 193 14.12 -26.38 -7.67
C GLY A 193 13.82 -25.42 -6.53
N THR A 194 14.89 -24.95 -5.90
CA THR A 194 14.85 -23.99 -4.81
C THR A 194 15.55 -22.71 -5.28
N ALA A 195 14.81 -21.60 -5.30
CA ALA A 195 15.36 -20.26 -5.23
C ALA A 195 15.58 -19.88 -3.76
N LYS A 196 16.50 -18.95 -3.52
CA LYS A 196 16.64 -18.27 -2.25
C LYS A 196 16.16 -16.83 -2.38
N ASP A 197 15.29 -16.45 -1.48
CA ASP A 197 14.94 -15.05 -1.23
C ASP A 197 16.15 -14.30 -0.69
N PHE A 198 16.09 -12.97 -0.71
CA PHE A 198 17.17 -12.10 -0.22
C PHE A 198 16.64 -11.24 0.92
N LEU A 199 17.48 -10.99 1.91
CA LEU A 199 17.19 -10.08 3.02
C LEU A 199 18.34 -9.09 3.13
N LEU A 200 18.06 -7.83 2.82
CA LEU A 200 19.00 -6.74 2.87
C LEU A 200 18.79 -5.92 4.13
N ILE A 201 19.83 -5.84 4.95
CA ILE A 201 19.80 -5.07 6.20
C ILE A 201 20.40 -3.70 5.97
N ASN A 202 19.68 -2.69 6.42
CA ASN A 202 20.04 -1.29 6.30
C ASN A 202 20.86 -0.84 7.53
N ASP A 203 21.94 -0.12 7.29
CA ASP A 203 22.78 0.45 8.36
C ASP A 203 22.23 1.75 8.98
N GLY A 204 21.04 2.19 8.53
CA GLY A 204 20.38 3.43 8.94
C GLY A 204 20.74 4.64 8.09
N THR A 205 21.50 4.44 7.01
CA THR A 205 21.86 5.50 6.06
C THR A 205 21.50 5.14 4.63
N GLY A 206 20.65 4.13 4.44
CA GLY A 206 20.27 3.59 3.13
C GLY A 206 21.39 2.80 2.46
N HIS A 207 22.38 2.29 3.22
CA HIS A 207 23.39 1.36 2.72
C HIS A 207 23.10 -0.04 3.22
N PHE A 208 23.03 -0.99 2.29
CA PHE A 208 22.49 -2.31 2.54
C PHE A 208 23.55 -3.40 2.49
N THR A 209 23.35 -4.45 3.30
CA THR A 209 24.13 -5.69 3.24
C THR A 209 23.18 -6.89 3.09
N ASP A 210 23.49 -7.83 2.19
CA ASP A 210 22.77 -9.12 2.11
C ASP A 210 23.15 -9.99 3.31
N GLU A 211 22.24 -10.08 4.29
CA GLU A 211 22.41 -10.86 5.51
C GLU A 211 21.46 -12.07 5.59
N GLY A 212 20.74 -12.38 4.51
CA GLY A 212 19.70 -13.41 4.53
C GLY A 212 20.19 -14.79 4.98
N GLU A 213 21.36 -15.24 4.51
CA GLU A 213 21.90 -16.55 4.93
C GLU A 213 22.27 -16.56 6.43
N ALA A 214 22.72 -15.43 6.98
CA ALA A 214 23.13 -15.33 8.38
C ALA A 214 21.93 -15.26 9.34
N ARG A 215 20.83 -14.65 8.89
CA ARG A 215 19.63 -14.35 9.69
C ARG A 215 18.50 -15.36 9.54
N VAL A 216 18.31 -15.85 8.32
CA VAL A 216 17.13 -16.63 7.92
C VAL A 216 17.52 -18.07 7.50
N GLY A 217 18.71 -18.23 6.91
CA GLY A 217 19.24 -19.53 6.51
C GLY A 217 18.33 -20.27 5.50
N GLU A 218 18.01 -21.53 5.77
CA GLU A 218 17.17 -22.34 4.86
C GLU A 218 15.72 -21.83 4.75
N LEU A 219 15.26 -20.94 5.64
CA LEU A 219 13.92 -20.34 5.55
C LEU A 219 13.81 -19.30 4.40
N LEU A 220 14.91 -18.96 3.73
CA LEU A 220 14.88 -18.19 2.48
C LEU A 220 14.33 -18.99 1.30
N HIS A 221 14.23 -20.32 1.43
CA HIS A 221 13.93 -21.17 0.28
C HIS A 221 12.52 -20.97 -0.28
N SER A 222 12.44 -20.64 -1.56
CA SER A 222 11.20 -20.53 -2.34
C SER A 222 11.26 -21.49 -3.53
N ALA A 223 10.14 -22.10 -3.91
CA ALA A 223 10.00 -22.73 -5.22
C ALA A 223 9.72 -21.66 -6.28
N PHE A 224 8.49 -21.15 -6.23
CA PHE A 224 8.03 -20.00 -6.98
C PHE A 224 7.36 -19.07 -5.97
N GLY A 225 8.11 -18.08 -5.47
CA GLY A 225 7.56 -17.03 -4.62
C GLY A 225 7.14 -15.86 -5.49
N THR A 226 6.01 -15.24 -5.18
CA THR A 226 5.40 -14.16 -5.97
C THR A 226 4.93 -12.99 -5.11
N ALA A 227 4.75 -13.17 -3.80
CA ALA A 227 4.36 -12.13 -2.86
C ALA A 227 5.10 -12.27 -1.53
N GLY A 228 5.40 -11.14 -0.91
CA GLY A 228 5.99 -11.02 0.42
C GLY A 228 5.53 -9.72 1.10
N GLN A 229 5.24 -9.77 2.39
CA GLN A 229 4.89 -8.60 3.21
C GLN A 229 5.55 -8.72 4.58
N ILE A 230 5.80 -7.59 5.24
CA ILE A 230 6.39 -7.54 6.59
C ILE A 230 5.42 -6.85 7.54
N HIS A 231 5.02 -7.55 8.61
CA HIS A 231 4.03 -7.09 9.59
C HIS A 231 4.26 -7.76 10.95
N ASP A 232 3.85 -7.11 12.04
CA ASP A 232 3.76 -7.75 13.38
C ASP A 232 2.54 -8.69 13.40
N MET A 233 2.72 -9.97 13.04
CA MET A 233 1.61 -10.89 12.84
C MET A 233 1.10 -11.48 14.15
N ASP A 234 1.96 -11.58 15.16
CA ASP A 234 1.64 -12.21 16.45
C ASP A 234 1.55 -11.23 17.64
N GLY A 235 1.65 -9.93 17.36
CA GLY A 235 1.36 -8.83 18.28
C GLY A 235 2.38 -8.65 19.40
N ASP A 236 3.60 -9.11 19.19
CA ASP A 236 4.66 -9.05 20.20
C ASP A 236 5.54 -7.79 20.10
N GLY A 237 5.36 -7.03 19.01
CA GLY A 237 6.00 -5.75 18.73
C GLY A 237 7.25 -5.84 17.85
N ASP A 238 7.62 -7.02 17.36
CA ASP A 238 8.56 -7.16 16.26
C ASP A 238 7.84 -7.39 14.92
N LEU A 239 8.57 -7.20 13.81
CA LEU A 239 8.01 -7.38 12.48
C LEU A 239 8.40 -8.75 11.92
N ASP A 240 7.40 -9.53 11.50
CA ASP A 240 7.52 -10.85 10.89
C ASP A 240 7.55 -10.78 9.36
N ILE A 241 8.08 -11.84 8.73
CA ILE A 241 8.04 -11.98 7.26
C ILE A 241 6.92 -12.95 6.88
N VAL A 242 5.95 -12.47 6.08
CA VAL A 242 4.96 -13.31 5.41
C VAL A 242 5.37 -13.46 3.95
N LYS A 243 5.41 -14.69 3.43
CA LYS A 243 5.79 -14.99 2.05
C LYS A 243 4.97 -16.12 1.48
N ASN A 244 4.79 -16.18 0.17
CA ASN A 244 4.22 -17.35 -0.46
C ASN A 244 5.28 -18.25 -1.11
N THR A 245 4.91 -19.50 -1.32
CA THR A 245 5.67 -20.38 -2.19
C THR A 245 4.74 -21.40 -2.87
N THR A 246 4.80 -21.45 -4.21
CA THR A 246 3.88 -22.25 -5.03
C THR A 246 4.60 -23.12 -6.06
N LEU A 247 3.83 -23.81 -6.90
CA LEU A 247 4.22 -24.82 -7.92
C LEU A 247 4.85 -26.11 -7.38
N TYR A 248 5.86 -26.03 -6.50
CA TYR A 248 6.60 -27.19 -6.01
C TYR A 248 6.87 -27.12 -4.50
N ASN A 249 7.01 -28.28 -3.87
CA ASN A 249 7.41 -28.35 -2.47
C ASN A 249 8.94 -28.21 -2.38
N VAL A 250 9.42 -27.29 -1.54
CA VAL A 250 10.85 -27.12 -1.24
C VAL A 250 11.13 -27.26 0.24
N ALA A 251 12.34 -27.68 0.60
CA ALA A 251 12.79 -27.72 1.98
C ALA A 251 13.00 -26.30 2.53
N PRO A 252 12.85 -26.06 3.84
CA PRO A 252 12.56 -27.05 4.89
C PRO A 252 11.06 -27.38 5.02
N TRP A 253 10.17 -26.55 4.47
CA TRP A 253 8.72 -26.68 4.58
C TRP A 253 8.18 -28.00 4.01
N ASN A 254 8.75 -28.46 2.90
CA ASN A 254 8.26 -29.58 2.09
C ASN A 254 6.76 -29.48 1.76
N SER A 255 6.26 -28.24 1.61
CA SER A 255 4.88 -27.87 1.36
C SER A 255 4.84 -26.64 0.44
N ARG A 256 3.64 -26.32 -0.08
CA ARG A 256 3.28 -25.05 -0.72
C ARG A 256 2.28 -24.32 0.18
N GLY A 257 2.17 -23.02 0.01
CA GLY A 257 1.25 -22.19 0.80
C GLY A 257 1.79 -20.80 1.05
N VAL A 258 1.12 -20.09 1.96
CA VAL A 258 1.63 -18.86 2.56
C VAL A 258 2.29 -19.22 3.88
N LEU A 259 3.49 -18.72 4.10
CA LEU A 259 4.34 -18.98 5.24
C LEU A 259 4.55 -17.68 6.00
N VAL A 260 4.51 -17.75 7.33
CA VAL A 260 5.02 -16.70 8.22
C VAL A 260 6.34 -17.19 8.83
N LEU A 261 7.33 -16.32 8.88
CA LEU A 261 8.59 -16.52 9.57
C LEU A 261 8.60 -15.55 10.74
N PHE A 262 8.63 -16.10 11.95
CA PHE A 262 8.60 -15.29 13.16
C PHE A 262 9.99 -14.69 13.40
N ASN A 263 10.02 -13.39 13.62
CA ASN A 263 11.21 -12.66 14.03
C ASN A 263 11.51 -12.95 15.53
N ASP A 264 12.66 -12.52 16.03
CA ASP A 264 13.01 -12.63 17.46
C ASP A 264 13.36 -11.25 18.07
N GLY A 265 12.92 -10.19 17.40
CA GLY A 265 13.20 -8.79 17.67
C GLY A 265 14.58 -8.30 17.24
N GLU A 266 15.48 -9.18 16.81
CA GLU A 266 16.84 -8.82 16.36
C GLU A 266 17.05 -9.12 14.86
N GLY A 267 16.00 -9.52 14.15
CA GLY A 267 16.02 -9.87 12.73
C GLY A 267 16.57 -11.28 12.49
N HIS A 268 16.37 -12.22 13.41
CA HIS A 268 16.73 -13.62 13.26
C HIS A 268 15.50 -14.52 13.23
N PHE A 269 15.43 -15.38 12.21
CA PHE A 269 14.24 -16.19 11.95
C PHE A 269 14.56 -17.66 12.16
N SER A 270 13.94 -18.27 13.16
CA SER A 270 14.18 -19.68 13.50
C SER A 270 12.91 -20.52 13.61
N ASN A 271 11.75 -19.87 13.73
CA ASN A 271 10.45 -20.51 13.72
C ASN A 271 9.60 -20.00 12.55
N TRP A 272 8.63 -20.81 12.13
CA TRP A 272 7.75 -20.50 11.02
C TRP A 272 6.48 -21.33 11.10
N GLN A 273 5.45 -20.88 10.38
CA GLN A 273 4.21 -21.62 10.20
C GLN A 273 3.74 -21.54 8.76
N ASN A 274 3.14 -22.62 8.24
CA ASN A 274 2.40 -22.57 6.98
C ASN A 274 0.93 -22.27 7.27
N LEU A 275 0.50 -21.07 6.93
CA LEU A 275 -0.86 -20.56 7.15
C LEU A 275 -1.87 -21.23 6.21
N VAL A 276 -1.43 -21.56 4.99
CA VAL A 276 -2.33 -22.10 3.94
C VAL A 276 -1.72 -23.37 3.30
N PRO A 277 -1.62 -24.49 4.04
CA PRO A 277 -0.88 -25.65 3.58
C PRO A 277 -1.58 -26.34 2.40
N ASN A 278 -0.77 -26.74 1.42
CA ASN A 278 -1.18 -27.43 0.18
C ASN A 278 -1.95 -26.57 -0.84
N ALA A 279 -2.13 -25.27 -0.59
CA ALA A 279 -2.64 -24.34 -1.59
C ALA A 279 -1.64 -24.12 -2.73
N SER A 280 -2.09 -23.40 -3.77
CA SER A 280 -1.27 -22.88 -4.85
C SER A 280 -1.43 -21.34 -4.87
N PRO A 281 -1.02 -20.63 -3.80
CA PRO A 281 -1.21 -19.19 -3.70
C PRO A 281 -0.33 -18.45 -4.70
N TYR A 282 -0.83 -17.35 -5.25
CA TYR A 282 -0.07 -16.45 -6.13
C TYR A 282 0.16 -15.12 -5.43
N MET A 283 -0.90 -14.43 -5.03
CA MET A 283 -0.78 -13.21 -4.23
C MET A 283 -1.55 -13.34 -2.93
N PHE A 284 -1.26 -12.47 -2.00
CA PHE A 284 -2.01 -12.31 -0.76
C PHE A 284 -1.91 -10.87 -0.29
N GLU A 285 -2.86 -10.48 0.56
CA GLU A 285 -2.89 -9.20 1.25
C GLU A 285 -3.10 -9.45 2.74
N VAL A 286 -2.28 -8.81 3.59
CA VAL A 286 -2.40 -8.86 5.05
C VAL A 286 -3.07 -7.58 5.53
N ALA A 287 -4.22 -7.71 6.20
CA ALA A 287 -4.94 -6.57 6.76
C ALA A 287 -5.88 -7.04 7.88
N ASP A 288 -6.33 -6.13 8.74
CA ASP A 288 -7.42 -6.43 9.68
C ASP A 288 -8.78 -6.27 8.97
N PHE A 289 -9.30 -7.37 8.42
CA PHE A 289 -10.55 -7.35 7.64
C PHE A 289 -11.80 -7.33 8.52
N ASN A 290 -11.71 -7.59 9.83
CA ASN A 290 -12.89 -7.69 10.70
C ASN A 290 -12.93 -6.66 11.85
N GLY A 291 -11.90 -5.80 11.94
CA GLY A 291 -11.77 -4.75 12.93
C GLY A 291 -11.44 -5.24 14.34
N ASP A 292 -10.92 -6.47 14.51
CA ASP A 292 -10.59 -7.06 15.81
C ASP A 292 -9.15 -6.79 16.28
N SER A 293 -8.38 -6.05 15.48
CA SER A 293 -6.97 -5.69 15.68
C SER A 293 -6.00 -6.86 15.54
N LEU A 294 -6.41 -8.00 14.99
CA LEU A 294 -5.53 -9.06 14.53
C LEU A 294 -5.42 -9.00 13.01
N LEU A 295 -4.23 -9.34 12.49
CA LEU A 295 -4.01 -9.34 11.05
C LEU A 295 -4.57 -10.62 10.41
N ASP A 296 -5.52 -10.41 9.51
CA ASP A 296 -6.13 -11.42 8.65
C ASP A 296 -5.33 -11.56 7.34
N LEU A 297 -5.73 -12.52 6.50
CA LEU A 297 -5.08 -12.76 5.22
C LEU A 297 -6.09 -13.06 4.11
N TYR A 298 -6.13 -12.22 3.07
CA TYR A 298 -6.76 -12.56 1.80
C TYR A 298 -5.75 -13.26 0.92
N VAL A 299 -6.09 -14.41 0.33
CA VAL A 299 -5.18 -15.21 -0.49
C VAL A 299 -5.79 -15.50 -1.85
N VAL A 300 -5.12 -15.03 -2.91
CA VAL A 300 -5.41 -15.39 -4.29
C VAL A 300 -4.86 -16.80 -4.55
N ASP A 301 -5.72 -17.76 -4.82
CA ASP A 301 -5.37 -19.18 -4.96
C ASP A 301 -5.97 -19.77 -6.24
N ASP A 302 -5.16 -20.54 -6.97
CA ASP A 302 -5.54 -21.16 -8.26
C ASP A 302 -6.88 -21.91 -8.19
N GLY A 303 -7.13 -22.62 -7.08
CA GLY A 303 -8.38 -23.35 -6.87
C GLY A 303 -9.56 -22.48 -6.49
N SER A 304 -9.40 -21.69 -5.44
CA SER A 304 -10.37 -20.69 -4.99
C SER A 304 -9.71 -19.80 -3.96
N ASP A 305 -9.87 -18.49 -4.13
CA ASP A 305 -9.40 -17.50 -3.16
C ASP A 305 -10.00 -17.76 -1.78
N LYS A 306 -9.26 -17.30 -0.76
CA LYS A 306 -9.55 -17.58 0.65
C LYS A 306 -9.42 -16.32 1.48
N LEU A 307 -10.28 -16.20 2.48
CA LEU A 307 -10.08 -15.30 3.61
C LEU A 307 -9.70 -16.15 4.83
N LEU A 308 -8.58 -15.81 5.46
CA LEU A 308 -8.18 -16.35 6.75
C LEU A 308 -8.37 -15.27 7.80
N THR A 309 -9.30 -15.49 8.71
CA THR A 309 -9.56 -14.58 9.84
C THR A 309 -8.81 -15.07 11.06
N ALA A 310 -7.91 -14.26 11.60
CA ALA A 310 -7.14 -14.55 12.80
C ALA A 310 -8.07 -14.74 14.01
N THR A 311 -7.63 -15.57 14.94
CA THR A 311 -8.44 -15.94 16.12
C THR A 311 -7.62 -16.03 17.40
N GLU A 312 -6.34 -16.37 17.28
CA GLU A 312 -5.39 -16.42 18.38
C GLU A 312 -3.97 -16.29 17.83
N HIS A 313 -3.08 -15.76 18.66
CA HIS A 313 -1.65 -15.74 18.40
C HIS A 313 -0.87 -16.18 19.65
N VAL A 314 0.29 -16.76 19.41
CA VAL A 314 1.29 -17.06 20.43
C VAL A 314 2.62 -16.57 19.87
N ALA A 315 3.14 -15.51 20.47
CA ALA A 315 4.41 -14.88 20.11
C ALA A 315 5.50 -15.90 19.77
N ASP A 316 6.22 -15.65 18.68
CA ASP A 316 7.29 -16.44 18.08
C ASP A 316 6.89 -17.87 17.68
N THR A 317 5.62 -18.24 17.77
CA THR A 317 5.22 -19.67 17.86
C THR A 317 4.18 -20.08 16.84
N GLU A 318 2.96 -19.56 16.96
CA GLU A 318 1.79 -20.05 16.23
C GLU A 318 0.70 -19.00 16.13
N LEU A 319 0.07 -18.92 14.96
CA LEU A 319 -1.12 -18.14 14.64
C LEU A 319 -2.29 -19.08 14.35
N GLY A 320 -3.45 -18.80 14.91
CA GLY A 320 -4.70 -19.55 14.69
C GLY A 320 -5.64 -18.78 13.78
N PHE A 321 -6.16 -19.46 12.74
CA PHE A 321 -7.07 -18.86 11.75
C PHE A 321 -8.35 -19.68 11.56
N THR A 322 -9.44 -18.97 11.27
CA THR A 322 -10.62 -19.53 10.60
C THR A 322 -10.51 -19.26 9.10
N THR A 323 -10.54 -20.31 8.28
CA THR A 323 -10.42 -20.16 6.81
C THR A 323 -11.76 -20.34 6.12
N VAL A 324 -12.11 -19.38 5.27
CA VAL A 324 -13.24 -19.44 4.34
C VAL A 324 -12.72 -19.48 2.91
N ASN A 325 -13.11 -20.51 2.14
CA ASN A 325 -12.95 -20.45 0.68
C ASN A 325 -14.14 -19.67 0.13
N LEU A 326 -13.88 -18.60 -0.62
CA LEU A 326 -14.93 -17.68 -1.07
C LEU A 326 -15.89 -18.36 -2.06
N GLY A 327 -15.35 -19.11 -3.01
CA GLY A 327 -16.14 -19.87 -3.98
C GLY A 327 -16.99 -18.99 -4.91
N PHE A 328 -16.62 -17.73 -5.09
CA PHE A 328 -17.24 -16.84 -6.06
C PHE A 328 -16.82 -17.23 -7.49
N PRO A 329 -17.65 -16.93 -8.51
CA PRO A 329 -17.26 -17.18 -9.90
C PRO A 329 -16.00 -16.42 -10.33
N SER A 330 -15.71 -15.26 -9.73
CA SER A 330 -14.52 -14.45 -9.97
C SER A 330 -13.31 -14.85 -9.12
N SER A 331 -13.52 -15.61 -8.03
CA SER A 331 -12.47 -15.95 -7.06
C SER A 331 -11.76 -17.26 -7.40
N ASN A 332 -11.58 -17.58 -8.68
CA ASN A 332 -10.86 -18.77 -9.12
C ASN A 332 -9.80 -18.44 -10.19
N GLY A 333 -8.63 -19.07 -10.07
CA GLY A 333 -7.50 -18.93 -10.97
C GLY A 333 -6.44 -17.91 -10.51
N PHE A 334 -5.50 -17.61 -11.39
CA PHE A 334 -4.36 -16.71 -11.15
C PHE A 334 -4.77 -15.24 -11.30
N GLY A 335 -5.26 -14.60 -10.24
CA GLY A 335 -5.30 -13.13 -10.20
C GLY A 335 -3.88 -12.57 -10.30
N GLY A 336 -3.74 -11.37 -10.89
CA GLY A 336 -2.48 -10.65 -11.03
C GLY A 336 -1.98 -10.19 -9.67
N ASN A 337 -2.29 -8.96 -9.30
CA ASN A 337 -2.09 -8.41 -7.95
C ASN A 337 -3.41 -8.33 -7.14
N VAL A 338 -3.27 -8.17 -5.83
CA VAL A 338 -4.36 -7.95 -4.87
C VAL A 338 -4.02 -6.76 -3.99
N HIS A 339 -4.99 -5.90 -3.74
CA HIS A 339 -4.88 -4.74 -2.87
C HIS A 339 -6.14 -4.61 -2.01
N ALA A 340 -6.02 -3.98 -0.85
CA ALA A 340 -7.15 -3.69 0.02
C ALA A 340 -7.26 -2.20 0.34
N ALA A 341 -8.49 -1.68 0.35
CA ALA A 341 -8.81 -0.30 0.70
C ALA A 341 -10.28 -0.22 1.11
N ASP A 342 -10.64 0.75 1.93
CA ASP A 342 -12.04 1.04 2.28
C ASP A 342 -12.68 1.82 1.10
N LEU A 343 -13.39 1.13 0.20
CA LEU A 343 -13.86 1.71 -1.06
C LEU A 343 -15.20 2.43 -0.92
N ASP A 344 -15.99 2.10 0.12
CA ASP A 344 -17.28 2.73 0.41
C ASP A 344 -17.31 3.52 1.73
N LEU A 345 -16.15 3.66 2.39
CA LEU A 345 -15.92 4.45 3.59
C LEU A 345 -16.74 3.98 4.80
N ASP A 346 -17.05 2.69 4.89
CA ASP A 346 -17.77 2.11 6.01
C ASP A 346 -16.87 1.70 7.20
N GLY A 347 -15.56 1.74 6.99
CA GLY A 347 -14.53 1.50 7.99
C GLY A 347 -13.92 0.11 7.96
N ASP A 348 -14.35 -0.77 7.05
CA ASP A 348 -13.66 -2.01 6.76
C ASP A 348 -12.98 -2.01 5.38
N LEU A 349 -11.96 -2.87 5.23
CA LEU A 349 -11.17 -2.89 4.01
C LEU A 349 -11.79 -3.85 3.00
N ASP A 350 -12.14 -3.34 1.83
CA ASP A 350 -12.54 -4.12 0.67
C ASP A 350 -11.33 -4.69 -0.07
N VAL A 351 -11.58 -5.61 -1.00
CA VAL A 351 -10.51 -6.28 -1.74
C VAL A 351 -10.67 -6.10 -3.25
N VAL A 352 -9.60 -5.65 -3.91
CA VAL A 352 -9.49 -5.57 -5.36
C VAL A 352 -8.46 -6.59 -5.87
N VAL A 353 -8.85 -7.43 -6.83
CA VAL A 353 -7.99 -8.45 -7.44
C VAL A 353 -7.92 -8.25 -8.94
N SER A 354 -6.71 -8.03 -9.47
CA SER A 354 -6.44 -7.93 -10.91
C SER A 354 -6.61 -9.29 -11.62
N ASP A 355 -6.98 -9.28 -12.90
CA ASP A 355 -7.54 -10.45 -13.58
C ASP A 355 -6.67 -11.10 -14.66
N VAL A 356 -5.45 -10.61 -14.85
CA VAL A 356 -4.49 -11.21 -15.78
C VAL A 356 -3.54 -12.12 -15.05
N ASP A 357 -3.35 -13.31 -15.62
CA ASP A 357 -2.27 -14.20 -15.23
C ASP A 357 -0.97 -13.66 -15.85
N VAL A 358 -0.10 -13.11 -15.01
CA VAL A 358 1.19 -12.52 -15.39
C VAL A 358 2.24 -13.52 -15.86
N ASP A 359 1.92 -14.83 -15.89
CA ASP A 359 2.82 -15.90 -16.33
C ASP A 359 2.25 -16.76 -17.48
N ILE A 360 0.95 -16.67 -17.80
CA ILE A 360 0.31 -17.49 -18.84
C ILE A 360 -0.42 -16.63 -19.90
N PRO A 361 0.03 -16.66 -21.18
CA PRO A 361 -0.67 -15.98 -22.26
C PRO A 361 -1.95 -16.74 -22.71
N PRO A 362 -2.89 -16.05 -23.38
CA PRO A 362 -2.88 -14.62 -23.69
C PRO A 362 -3.49 -13.79 -22.56
N CYS A 363 -3.30 -12.47 -22.65
CA CYS A 363 -3.96 -11.47 -21.82
C CYS A 363 -5.50 -11.62 -21.70
N ASN A 364 -6.15 -12.31 -22.66
CA ASN A 364 -7.58 -12.56 -22.63
C ASN A 364 -7.93 -13.72 -21.69
N SER A 365 -8.13 -13.41 -20.43
CA SER A 365 -8.51 -14.38 -19.40
C SER A 365 -10.00 -14.75 -19.46
N GLY A 366 -10.84 -13.94 -20.12
CA GLY A 366 -12.30 -14.04 -20.01
C GLY A 366 -12.81 -13.78 -18.58
N ARG A 367 -11.93 -13.30 -17.70
CA ARG A 367 -12.21 -12.87 -16.33
C ARG A 367 -12.43 -11.35 -16.32
N ARG A 368 -12.67 -10.86 -15.12
CA ARG A 368 -12.77 -9.44 -14.79
C ARG A 368 -11.94 -9.21 -13.54
N MET A 369 -11.38 -8.02 -13.38
CA MET A 369 -10.93 -7.56 -12.07
C MET A 369 -12.07 -7.75 -11.06
N ALA A 370 -11.76 -8.33 -9.92
CA ALA A 370 -12.72 -8.57 -8.86
C ALA A 370 -12.64 -7.43 -7.85
N ILE A 371 -13.81 -6.97 -7.39
CA ILE A 371 -13.94 -6.06 -6.26
C ILE A 371 -14.92 -6.77 -5.32
N TYR A 372 -14.49 -7.03 -4.10
CA TYR A 372 -15.27 -7.70 -3.08
C TYR A 372 -15.57 -6.70 -1.96
N GLU A 373 -16.86 -6.55 -1.67
CA GLU A 373 -17.37 -5.78 -0.54
C GLU A 373 -17.09 -6.57 0.73
N ASN A 374 -16.41 -5.95 1.69
CA ASN A 374 -16.30 -6.45 3.03
C ASN A 374 -17.41 -5.86 3.91
N VAL A 375 -17.88 -6.65 4.87
CA VAL A 375 -18.82 -6.19 5.90
C VAL A 375 -18.49 -6.98 7.17
N ASP A 376 -17.76 -6.36 8.10
CA ASP A 376 -17.33 -6.94 9.38
C ASP A 376 -16.59 -8.30 9.18
N GLY A 377 -15.68 -8.38 8.21
CA GLY A 377 -14.89 -9.59 7.91
C GLY A 377 -15.62 -10.64 7.07
N MET A 378 -16.75 -10.29 6.45
CA MET A 378 -17.51 -11.16 5.56
C MET A 378 -17.53 -10.62 4.12
N LEU A 379 -16.59 -11.11 3.31
CA LEU A 379 -16.51 -10.73 1.90
C LEU A 379 -17.71 -11.22 1.06
N SER A 380 -18.14 -10.37 0.14
CA SER A 380 -19.21 -10.62 -0.82
C SER A 380 -18.77 -10.19 -2.24
N ASP A 381 -19.28 -10.86 -3.28
CA ASP A 381 -19.08 -10.43 -4.67
C ASP A 381 -20.33 -9.71 -5.20
N PRO A 382 -20.43 -8.38 -5.06
CA PRO A 382 -21.63 -7.63 -5.46
C PRO A 382 -21.84 -7.64 -6.99
N TYR A 383 -20.78 -7.87 -7.76
CA TYR A 383 -20.80 -7.83 -9.22
C TYR A 383 -21.08 -9.20 -9.85
N GLY A 384 -20.74 -10.29 -9.16
CA GLY A 384 -20.98 -11.66 -9.59
C GLY A 384 -20.35 -11.94 -10.95
N THR A 385 -21.17 -12.39 -11.91
CA THR A 385 -20.73 -12.66 -13.29
C THR A 385 -20.97 -11.49 -14.25
N THR A 386 -21.29 -10.30 -13.74
CA THR A 386 -21.57 -9.13 -14.57
C THR A 386 -20.25 -8.59 -15.14
N THR A 387 -20.23 -8.31 -16.43
CA THR A 387 -19.05 -7.75 -17.11
C THR A 387 -19.25 -6.26 -17.31
N PHE A 388 -18.23 -5.47 -16.98
CA PHE A 388 -18.21 -4.03 -17.18
C PHE A 388 -16.99 -3.64 -18.03
N ASP A 389 -17.13 -2.57 -18.81
CA ASP A 389 -16.10 -2.12 -19.74
C ASP A 389 -14.84 -1.62 -19.02
N TRP A 390 -14.96 -1.14 -17.78
CA TRP A 390 -13.86 -0.67 -16.92
C TRP A 390 -13.05 -1.81 -16.25
N VAL A 391 -13.46 -3.08 -16.41
CA VAL A 391 -13.01 -4.20 -15.55
C VAL A 391 -12.45 -5.37 -16.36
N THR A 392 -11.53 -5.13 -17.28
CA THR A 392 -10.95 -6.23 -18.05
C THR A 392 -9.47 -6.08 -18.30
N ASN A 393 -8.76 -7.19 -18.09
CA ASN A 393 -7.37 -7.37 -18.48
C ASN A 393 -6.38 -6.45 -17.74
N SER A 394 -6.54 -6.32 -16.42
CA SER A 394 -5.61 -5.63 -15.53
C SER A 394 -4.50 -6.57 -15.07
N TYR A 395 -3.24 -6.15 -15.22
CA TYR A 395 -2.11 -6.82 -14.57
C TYR A 395 -2.06 -6.45 -13.10
N ASP A 396 -2.15 -5.13 -12.83
CA ASP A 396 -2.11 -4.53 -11.51
C ASP A 396 -2.98 -3.25 -11.47
N VAL A 397 -3.30 -2.79 -10.26
CA VAL A 397 -4.03 -1.55 -10.00
C VAL A 397 -3.39 -0.77 -8.86
N ALA A 398 -3.32 0.56 -8.98
CA ALA A 398 -3.07 1.43 -7.86
C ALA A 398 -4.41 1.97 -7.33
N LEU A 399 -4.62 1.81 -6.03
CA LEU A 399 -5.76 2.37 -5.30
C LEU A 399 -5.31 3.70 -4.68
N LEU A 400 -5.94 4.80 -5.06
CA LEU A 400 -5.56 6.14 -4.62
C LEU A 400 -6.71 7.13 -4.82
N ASP A 401 -6.76 8.17 -4.01
CA ASP A 401 -7.66 9.30 -4.22
C ASP A 401 -7.00 10.28 -5.21
N ILE A 402 -7.44 10.25 -6.48
CA ILE A 402 -6.77 11.03 -7.53
C ILE A 402 -7.14 12.50 -7.41
N ASN A 403 -8.38 12.81 -7.06
CA ASN A 403 -8.93 14.16 -7.10
C ASN A 403 -9.07 14.83 -5.71
N ASN A 404 -8.53 14.18 -4.66
CA ASN A 404 -8.64 14.58 -3.26
C ASN A 404 -10.10 14.78 -2.82
N ASP A 405 -11.01 13.98 -3.37
CA ASP A 405 -12.39 13.97 -2.95
C ASP A 405 -12.66 12.95 -1.85
N GLY A 406 -11.67 12.26 -1.31
CA GLY A 406 -11.79 11.31 -0.21
C GLY A 406 -12.29 9.92 -0.60
N LEU A 407 -12.71 9.70 -1.84
CA LEU A 407 -13.06 8.38 -2.36
C LEU A 407 -11.83 7.73 -3.01
N VAL A 408 -11.73 6.41 -2.87
CA VAL A 408 -10.65 5.65 -3.51
C VAL A 408 -10.96 5.45 -4.99
N ASP A 409 -10.09 5.99 -5.85
CA ASP A 409 -10.09 5.77 -7.29
C ASP A 409 -9.11 4.65 -7.68
N ILE A 410 -9.15 4.28 -8.98
CA ILE A 410 -8.31 3.22 -9.52
C ILE A 410 -7.55 3.71 -10.75
N LEU A 411 -6.22 3.62 -10.71
CA LEU A 411 -5.40 3.55 -11.92
C LEU A 411 -5.16 2.08 -12.25
N SER A 412 -5.65 1.62 -13.40
CA SER A 412 -5.48 0.22 -13.85
C SER A 412 -4.38 0.11 -14.90
N GLY A 413 -3.40 -0.76 -14.64
CA GLY A 413 -2.36 -1.17 -15.57
C GLY A 413 -2.84 -2.31 -16.46
N LYS A 414 -3.41 -1.96 -17.60
CA LYS A 414 -4.04 -2.95 -18.50
C LYS A 414 -3.01 -3.62 -19.39
N CYS A 415 -3.40 -4.72 -19.99
CA CYS A 415 -2.60 -5.32 -21.06
C CYS A 415 -2.34 -4.42 -22.25
N ALA A 416 -3.15 -3.38 -22.44
CA ALA A 416 -2.96 -2.37 -23.47
C ALA A 416 -3.31 -1.01 -22.87
N GLY A 417 -2.28 -0.22 -22.57
CA GLY A 417 -2.42 1.10 -21.97
C GLY A 417 -2.87 1.05 -20.51
N TYR A 418 -3.61 2.10 -20.12
CA TYR A 418 -3.98 2.42 -18.76
C TYR A 418 -5.41 2.92 -18.73
N ASP A 419 -6.12 2.71 -17.64
CA ASP A 419 -7.42 3.34 -17.40
C ASP A 419 -7.42 4.07 -16.05
N VAL A 420 -7.96 5.28 -16.03
CA VAL A 420 -8.30 6.00 -14.79
C VAL A 420 -9.79 5.85 -14.55
N ILE A 421 -10.13 5.20 -13.45
CA ILE A 421 -11.50 4.82 -13.09
C ILE A 421 -11.81 5.51 -11.77
N MET A 422 -12.68 6.52 -11.84
CA MET A 422 -13.02 7.36 -10.72
C MET A 422 -14.23 6.81 -9.97
N SER A 423 -14.19 6.88 -8.65
CA SER A 423 -15.33 6.60 -7.77
C SER A 423 -16.30 7.79 -7.78
N ASP A 424 -17.60 7.51 -7.69
CA ASP A 424 -18.64 8.53 -7.46
C ASP A 424 -19.70 7.93 -6.52
N ASN A 425 -19.22 7.46 -5.36
CA ASN A 425 -19.97 6.60 -4.44
C ASN A 425 -20.46 7.32 -3.21
N CYS A 426 -20.69 8.62 -3.33
CA CYS A 426 -21.09 9.45 -2.23
C CYS A 426 -22.41 9.08 -1.55
N ALA A 427 -23.28 8.35 -2.25
CA ALA A 427 -24.51 7.84 -1.66
C ALA A 427 -24.28 6.63 -0.73
N LEU A 428 -23.10 6.01 -0.77
CA LEU A 428 -22.72 4.82 -0.01
C LEU A 428 -21.79 5.18 1.16
N ALA A 429 -21.01 6.26 1.03
CA ALA A 429 -20.15 6.79 2.08
C ALA A 429 -20.85 6.83 3.46
N SER A 430 -20.27 6.15 4.44
CA SER A 430 -20.85 6.07 5.78
C SER A 430 -20.91 7.45 6.44
N SER A 431 -21.93 7.67 7.28
CA SER A 431 -21.98 8.86 8.15
C SER A 431 -20.84 8.93 9.16
N SER A 432 -20.10 7.84 9.39
CA SER A 432 -18.87 7.89 10.20
C SER A 432 -17.70 8.56 9.48
N ALA A 433 -17.77 8.72 8.16
CA ALA A 433 -16.79 9.44 7.35
C ALA A 433 -17.07 10.94 7.25
N ASP A 434 -18.09 11.45 7.96
CA ASP A 434 -18.35 12.88 8.19
C ASP A 434 -17.55 13.31 9.44
N TYR A 435 -16.31 13.74 9.25
CA TYR A 435 -15.41 14.05 10.36
C TYR A 435 -15.63 15.46 10.91
N ASP A 436 -16.10 16.40 10.09
CA ASP A 436 -16.42 17.76 10.53
C ASP A 436 -17.87 17.95 11.04
N LEU A 437 -18.67 16.89 10.92
CA LEU A 437 -20.03 16.73 11.46
C LEU A 437 -21.04 17.72 10.86
N ASP A 438 -20.84 18.08 9.60
CA ASP A 438 -21.71 18.99 8.86
C ASP A 438 -22.94 18.28 8.25
N GLY A 439 -22.94 16.94 8.27
CA GLY A 439 -23.98 16.07 7.75
C GLY A 439 -23.72 15.51 6.35
N VAL A 440 -22.54 15.76 5.78
CA VAL A 440 -22.05 15.23 4.52
C VAL A 440 -20.75 14.47 4.82
N PRO A 441 -20.58 13.21 4.38
CA PRO A 441 -19.27 12.56 4.47
C PRO A 441 -18.20 13.45 3.82
N ASP A 442 -17.05 13.61 4.47
CA ASP A 442 -15.99 14.51 4.00
C ASP A 442 -15.62 14.19 2.54
N ALA A 443 -15.63 12.90 2.20
CA ALA A 443 -15.36 12.44 0.84
C ALA A 443 -16.39 12.86 -0.23
N CYS A 444 -17.41 13.60 0.18
CA CYS A 444 -18.53 14.04 -0.62
C CYS A 444 -18.84 15.51 -0.38
N ASP A 445 -18.03 16.14 0.45
CA ASP A 445 -18.12 17.54 0.76
C ASP A 445 -17.18 18.34 -0.13
N VAL A 446 -17.65 19.52 -0.54
CA VAL A 446 -16.87 20.47 -1.34
C VAL A 446 -15.76 21.12 -0.51
N CYS A 447 -15.85 21.02 0.83
CA CYS A 447 -14.87 21.56 1.77
C CYS A 447 -14.72 20.66 2.99
N PRO A 448 -14.13 19.46 2.84
CA PRO A 448 -14.10 18.35 3.82
C PRO A 448 -13.51 18.64 5.21
N ASN A 449 -13.08 19.87 5.48
CA ASN A 449 -12.55 20.27 6.78
C ASN A 449 -13.32 21.47 7.34
N ASN A 450 -14.45 21.83 6.75
CA ASN A 450 -15.23 22.99 7.12
C ASN A 450 -16.59 22.51 7.64
N PRO A 451 -16.90 22.75 8.93
CA PRO A 451 -18.18 22.36 9.52
C PRO A 451 -19.40 23.16 8.97
N ASP A 452 -19.23 23.82 7.82
CA ASP A 452 -20.27 24.44 7.00
C ASP A 452 -20.20 23.80 5.59
N PRO A 453 -21.23 23.04 5.19
CA PRO A 453 -21.24 22.25 3.94
C PRO A 453 -21.26 23.11 2.67
N ASP A 454 -21.48 24.42 2.81
CA ASP A 454 -21.47 25.38 1.69
C ASP A 454 -20.12 26.11 1.58
N CYS A 455 -19.11 25.68 2.33
CA CYS A 455 -17.77 26.26 2.32
C CYS A 455 -17.73 27.73 2.73
N GLU A 456 -18.73 28.17 3.51
CA GLU A 456 -18.70 29.51 4.09
C GLU A 456 -17.58 29.57 5.12
N VAL A 457 -16.56 30.39 4.85
CA VAL A 457 -15.47 30.63 5.78
C VAL A 457 -16.05 31.18 7.09
N GLN A 458 -16.06 30.35 8.13
CA GLN A 458 -16.38 30.78 9.48
C GLN A 458 -15.31 31.78 9.94
N GLY A 459 -15.56 33.07 9.69
CA GLY A 459 -14.65 34.17 9.97
C GLY A 459 -14.43 34.48 11.46
N SER A 460 -14.74 33.57 12.38
CA SER A 460 -14.53 33.78 13.81
C SER A 460 -13.27 33.07 14.29
N TYR A 461 -12.13 33.72 14.11
CA TYR A 461 -10.92 33.35 14.85
C TYR A 461 -11.18 33.47 16.37
N PRO A 462 -10.59 32.58 17.19
CA PRO A 462 -10.64 32.73 18.64
C PRO A 462 -10.19 34.13 19.07
N THR A 463 -11.04 34.83 19.83
CA THR A 463 -10.67 36.13 20.39
C THR A 463 -10.23 35.95 21.83
N VAL A 464 -8.96 36.24 22.11
CA VAL A 464 -8.39 36.19 23.47
C VAL A 464 -8.23 37.59 24.05
N SER A 465 -8.38 37.71 25.37
CA SER A 465 -8.21 38.98 26.07
C SER A 465 -6.75 39.42 26.06
N THR A 466 -6.49 40.67 25.66
CA THR A 466 -5.14 41.27 25.70
C THR A 466 -4.75 41.81 27.08
N ASP A 467 -5.62 41.68 28.08
CA ASP A 467 -5.38 42.10 29.46
C ASP A 467 -4.46 41.12 30.23
N HIS A 468 -4.18 39.94 29.66
CA HIS A 468 -3.34 38.91 30.25
C HIS A 468 -1.91 38.91 29.70
N SER A 469 -1.00 38.19 30.37
CA SER A 469 0.36 37.99 29.86
C SER A 469 0.34 37.27 28.50
N MET A 470 1.36 37.50 27.67
CA MET A 470 1.50 36.82 26.37
C MET A 470 1.42 35.29 26.49
N ALA A 471 2.02 34.72 27.53
CA ALA A 471 1.95 33.29 27.82
C ALA A 471 0.51 32.81 28.05
N ARG A 472 -0.30 33.60 28.76
CA ARG A 472 -1.71 33.29 28.99
C ARG A 472 -2.53 33.43 27.71
N GLN A 473 -2.27 34.47 26.92
CA GLN A 473 -2.93 34.67 25.62
C GLN A 473 -2.67 33.50 24.67
N TRP A 474 -1.44 32.99 24.60
CA TRP A 474 -1.10 31.82 23.78
C TRP A 474 -1.78 30.54 24.26
N ASN A 475 -1.82 30.29 25.58
CA ASN A 475 -2.53 29.13 26.12
C ASN A 475 -4.04 29.22 25.86
N ASP A 476 -4.66 30.38 26.10
CA ASP A 476 -6.09 30.55 25.83
C ASP A 476 -6.38 30.39 24.32
N MET A 477 -5.51 30.91 23.44
CA MET A 477 -5.68 30.78 21.99
C MET A 477 -5.56 29.32 21.54
N LEU A 478 -4.56 28.57 22.01
CA LEU A 478 -4.43 27.14 21.73
C LEU A 478 -5.61 26.33 22.29
N LEU A 479 -6.09 26.66 23.49
CA LEU A 479 -7.24 25.99 24.10
C LEU A 479 -8.54 26.25 23.32
N GLU A 480 -8.77 27.47 22.84
CA GLU A 480 -9.91 27.76 21.99
C GLU A 480 -9.77 27.10 20.62
N SER A 481 -8.55 27.05 20.04
CA SER A 481 -8.29 26.29 18.81
C SER A 481 -8.55 24.79 19.01
N ILE A 482 -8.15 24.18 20.13
CA ILE A 482 -8.46 22.77 20.45
C ILE A 482 -9.97 22.53 20.56
N ARG A 483 -10.73 23.50 21.07
CA ARG A 483 -12.19 23.39 21.18
C ARG A 483 -12.92 23.59 19.84
N ALA A 484 -12.27 24.24 18.89
CA ALA A 484 -12.80 24.54 17.56
C ALA A 484 -12.32 23.52 16.52
N ASP A 485 -11.23 22.79 16.78
CA ASP A 485 -10.80 21.66 15.98
C ASP A 485 -11.50 20.39 16.46
N PHE A 486 -12.57 20.04 15.74
CA PHE A 486 -13.37 18.84 16.01
C PHE A 486 -12.73 17.58 15.45
N ALA A 487 -11.92 17.68 14.40
CA ALA A 487 -11.30 16.55 13.71
C ALA A 487 -10.06 16.00 14.45
N ARG A 488 -9.23 16.87 15.06
CA ARG A 488 -7.92 16.48 15.62
C ARG A 488 -7.61 17.05 17.01
N PRO A 489 -8.51 16.91 18.01
CA PRO A 489 -8.30 17.50 19.33
C PRO A 489 -7.04 16.97 20.05
N THR A 490 -6.63 15.73 19.80
CA THR A 490 -5.45 15.09 20.41
C THR A 490 -4.13 15.67 19.88
N VAL A 491 -4.02 15.98 18.59
CA VAL A 491 -2.83 16.58 17.97
C VAL A 491 -2.58 17.97 18.56
N HIS A 492 -3.64 18.79 18.66
CA HIS A 492 -3.53 20.12 19.25
C HIS A 492 -3.32 20.08 20.77
N ALA A 493 -3.87 19.08 21.47
CA ALA A 493 -3.58 18.86 22.89
C ALA A 493 -2.09 18.54 23.14
N ARG A 494 -1.44 17.78 22.24
CA ARG A 494 0.00 17.53 22.27
C ARG A 494 0.78 18.83 22.12
N ASN A 495 0.39 19.70 21.18
CA ASN A 495 1.03 21.01 20.99
C ASN A 495 0.88 21.93 22.22
N LEU A 496 -0.27 21.89 22.88
CA LEU A 496 -0.50 22.63 24.12
C LEU A 496 0.42 22.13 25.26
N TRP A 497 0.65 20.82 25.38
CA TRP A 497 1.57 20.28 26.39
C TRP A 497 3.01 20.78 26.16
N HIS A 498 3.51 20.68 24.93
CA HIS A 498 4.86 21.13 24.60
C HIS A 498 5.02 22.65 24.79
N SER A 499 4.06 23.46 24.32
CA SER A 499 4.13 24.92 24.45
C SER A 499 4.09 25.38 25.91
N SER A 500 3.23 24.77 26.72
CA SER A 500 3.08 25.12 28.13
C SER A 500 4.31 24.75 28.95
N MET A 501 4.97 23.64 28.62
CA MET A 501 6.21 23.22 29.27
C MET A 501 7.40 24.11 28.88
N LEU A 502 7.52 24.53 27.61
CA LEU A 502 8.52 25.53 27.20
C LEU A 502 8.31 26.88 27.90
N MET A 503 7.06 27.33 28.03
CA MET A 503 6.75 28.57 28.76
C MET A 503 7.10 28.48 30.25
N TRP A 504 6.90 27.31 30.87
CA TRP A 504 7.35 27.06 32.24
C TRP A 504 8.87 27.20 32.38
N ASP A 505 9.64 26.60 31.47
CA ASP A 505 11.10 26.65 31.50
C ASP A 505 11.64 28.06 31.34
N VAL A 506 11.11 28.83 30.39
CA VAL A 506 11.50 30.24 30.19
C VAL A 506 11.25 31.07 31.46
N TRP A 507 10.14 30.83 32.15
CA TRP A 507 9.87 31.50 33.42
C TRP A 507 10.79 31.01 34.54
N ALA A 508 10.98 29.70 34.66
CA ALA A 508 11.76 29.07 35.72
C ALA A 508 13.24 29.49 35.69
N VAL A 509 13.81 29.73 34.51
CA VAL A 509 15.17 30.25 34.36
C VAL A 509 15.35 31.64 34.98
N MET A 510 14.28 32.43 35.04
CA MET A 510 14.30 33.79 35.57
C MET A 510 13.98 33.86 37.07
N ASP A 511 13.54 32.76 37.70
CA ASP A 511 13.18 32.67 39.11
C ASP A 511 14.13 31.74 39.86
N SER A 512 14.86 32.27 40.85
CA SER A 512 15.89 31.52 41.58
C SER A 512 15.36 30.42 42.51
N ALA A 513 14.04 30.34 42.71
CA ALA A 513 13.39 29.29 43.49
C ALA A 513 12.70 28.22 42.63
N ALA A 514 12.63 28.41 41.30
CA ALA A 514 11.99 27.48 40.38
C ALA A 514 12.99 26.49 39.77
N CYS A 515 12.48 25.36 39.25
CA CYS A 515 13.26 24.37 38.51
C CYS A 515 12.67 24.21 37.10
N PRO A 516 13.47 24.30 36.03
CA PRO A 516 13.04 23.93 34.69
C PRO A 516 12.63 22.46 34.62
N ALA A 517 11.75 22.14 33.69
CA ALA A 517 11.29 20.80 33.35
C ALA A 517 12.17 20.13 32.27
N PHE A 518 12.66 20.89 31.28
CA PHE A 518 13.56 20.38 30.23
C PHE A 518 14.97 20.97 30.34
N LEU A 519 15.11 22.29 30.49
CA LEU A 519 16.42 22.94 30.39
C LEU A 519 17.37 22.48 31.51
N GLY A 520 18.45 21.81 31.11
CA GLY A 520 19.44 21.20 31.99
C GLY A 520 18.92 19.99 32.79
N GLN A 521 17.76 19.44 32.43
CA GLN A 521 17.18 18.23 33.03
C GLN A 521 17.25 17.06 32.04
N ASP A 522 17.26 15.84 32.58
CA ASP A 522 17.06 14.60 31.82
C ASP A 522 15.60 14.18 31.96
N LEU A 523 14.89 14.11 30.83
CA LEU A 523 13.53 13.59 30.77
C LEU A 523 13.47 12.44 29.77
N GLY A 524 13.39 11.21 30.28
CA GLY A 524 13.22 10.02 29.44
C GLY A 524 14.41 9.71 28.53
N GLY A 525 15.63 10.10 28.91
CA GLY A 525 16.84 9.88 28.11
C GLY A 525 17.21 11.07 27.21
N PHE A 526 16.39 12.12 27.17
CA PHE A 526 16.66 13.34 26.42
C PHE A 526 17.12 14.47 27.35
N VAL A 527 18.22 15.12 26.99
CA VAL A 527 18.78 16.26 27.73
C VAL A 527 18.69 17.51 26.86
N ALA A 528 17.89 18.48 27.29
CA ALA A 528 17.85 19.80 26.66
C ALA A 528 18.96 20.67 27.27
N ALA A 529 20.02 20.95 26.51
CA ALA A 529 21.20 21.68 26.96
C ALA A 529 21.00 23.20 27.05
#